data_AF-A0A8W8N674-F1
#
_entry.id   AF-A0A8W8N674-F1
#
_cell.length_a   1.000
_cell.length_b   1.000
_cell.length_c   1.000
_cell.angle_alpha   90.00
_cell.angle_beta   90.00
_cell.angle_gamma   90.00
#
_symmetry.space_group_name_H-M   'P 1'
#
loop_
_entity.id
_entity.type
_entity.pdbx_description
1 polymer ?
#
loop_
_entity_poly.entity_id
_entity_poly.type
_entity_poly.pdbx_seq_one_letter_code
_entity_poly.pdbx_strand_id
1 'polypeptide(L)'
;KIKSQYGCISQDFKDHVFCKKSDKITYEDKEIKVGVGKIMCKKCRVNIGNIALYQEIYFPLPHIKAIKIEDDMKKGDHLKQWKKVEEKYFTVSPLSDEDLEKISESGKLVEID
;
A
#
# COMPACT_ATOMS: atom_id res chain seq x y z
N LYS A 1 -3.62 -7.92 3.14
CA LYS A 1 -4.17 -8.10 1.77
C LYS A 1 -5.64 -7.69 1.80
N ILE A 2 -6.06 -6.77 0.93
CA ILE A 2 -7.41 -6.22 0.92
C ILE A 2 -8.06 -6.71 -0.38
N LYS A 3 -8.88 -7.76 -0.28
CA LYS A 3 -9.32 -8.55 -1.45
C LYS A 3 -8.12 -9.05 -2.28
N SER A 4 -7.98 -8.57 -3.52
CA SER A 4 -6.87 -8.86 -4.43
C SER A 4 -5.74 -7.83 -4.38
N GLN A 5 -5.87 -6.79 -3.55
CA GLN A 5 -4.93 -5.69 -3.43
C GLN A 5 -3.91 -5.90 -2.30
N TYR A 6 -2.71 -5.37 -2.51
CA TYR A 6 -1.58 -5.47 -1.57
C TYR A 6 -1.35 -4.10 -0.94
N GLY A 7 -1.89 -3.91 0.27
CA GLY A 7 -1.74 -2.67 1.03
C GLY A 7 -0.64 -2.74 2.08
N CYS A 8 -0.07 -1.59 2.42
CA CYS A 8 0.90 -1.45 3.51
C CYS A 8 0.26 -0.68 4.68
N ILE A 9 0.31 -1.22 5.89
CA ILE A 9 -0.24 -0.55 7.09
C ILE A 9 0.85 -0.03 8.04
N SER A 10 2.13 -0.19 7.65
CA SER A 10 3.27 0.21 8.47
C SER A 10 3.32 1.73 8.66
N GLN A 11 3.51 2.17 9.91
CA GLN A 11 3.74 3.58 10.22
C GLN A 11 5.05 4.10 9.60
N ASP A 12 6.11 3.28 9.62
CA ASP A 12 7.40 3.61 9.01
C ASP A 12 7.25 3.90 7.51
N PHE A 13 6.36 3.17 6.82
CA PHE A 13 6.08 3.46 5.41
C PHE A 13 5.49 4.85 5.22
N LYS A 14 4.58 5.29 6.10
CA LYS A 14 3.95 6.63 6.04
C LYS A 14 4.99 7.74 6.18
N ASP A 15 5.98 7.54 7.04
CA ASP A 15 7.01 8.54 7.30
C ASP A 15 7.89 8.81 6.07
N HIS A 16 7.96 7.87 5.13
CA HIS A 16 8.77 7.94 3.91
C HIS A 16 8.01 8.36 2.64
N VAL A 17 6.70 8.57 2.73
CA VAL A 17 5.84 8.90 1.58
C VAL A 17 4.96 10.11 1.83
N PHE A 18 4.56 10.79 0.76
CA PHE A 18 3.44 11.74 0.80
C PHE A 18 2.40 11.30 -0.21
N CYS A 19 1.14 11.59 0.08
CA CYS A 19 0.02 11.12 -0.72
C CYS A 19 -0.66 12.31 -1.39
N LYS A 20 -0.99 12.16 -2.67
CA LYS A 20 -1.68 13.19 -3.46
C LYS A 20 -3.03 12.67 -3.90
N LYS A 21 -4.07 13.48 -3.79
CA LYS A 21 -5.39 13.14 -4.33
C LYS A 21 -5.32 12.92 -5.84
N SER A 22 -6.16 12.02 -6.33
CA SER A 22 -6.32 11.73 -7.75
C SER A 22 -7.78 11.48 -8.04
N ASP A 23 -8.34 12.19 -9.02
CA ASP A 23 -9.71 11.97 -9.47
C ASP A 23 -9.82 10.82 -10.48
N LYS A 24 -8.67 10.25 -10.89
CA LYS A 24 -8.62 9.12 -11.82
C LYS A 24 -8.75 7.78 -11.08
N ILE A 25 -9.98 7.36 -10.86
CA ILE A 25 -10.28 6.01 -10.36
C ILE A 25 -9.83 4.98 -11.39
N THR A 26 -9.03 4.01 -10.94
CA THR A 26 -8.46 2.94 -11.76
C THR A 26 -9.25 1.64 -11.67
N TYR A 27 -9.95 1.44 -10.55
CA TYR A 27 -10.81 0.29 -10.30
C TYR A 27 -11.82 0.66 -9.22
N GLU A 28 -13.06 0.20 -9.35
CA GLU A 28 -14.12 0.42 -8.38
C GLU A 28 -15.05 -0.80 -8.37
N ASP A 29 -15.34 -1.31 -7.18
CA ASP A 29 -16.42 -2.26 -6.94
C ASP A 29 -17.29 -1.77 -5.76
N LYS A 30 -18.22 -2.61 -5.31
CA LYS A 30 -19.17 -2.25 -4.24
C LYS A 30 -18.50 -1.92 -2.89
N GLU A 31 -17.27 -2.38 -2.65
CA GLU A 31 -16.62 -2.28 -1.34
C GLU A 31 -15.27 -1.53 -1.39
N ILE A 32 -14.60 -1.48 -2.54
CA ILE A 32 -13.30 -0.81 -2.69
C ILE A 32 -13.23 0.10 -3.92
N LYS A 33 -12.62 1.28 -3.74
CA LYS A 33 -12.21 2.17 -4.85
C LYS A 33 -10.70 2.29 -4.86
N VAL A 34 -10.05 2.09 -6.01
CA VAL A 34 -8.60 2.17 -6.16
C VAL A 34 -8.25 3.29 -7.14
N GLY A 35 -7.25 4.11 -6.80
CA GLY A 35 -6.82 5.25 -7.61
C GLY A 35 -7.37 6.60 -7.13
N VAL A 36 -8.00 6.63 -5.94
CA VAL A 36 -8.45 7.86 -5.25
C VAL A 36 -7.28 8.79 -4.88
N GLY A 37 -6.05 8.28 -4.96
CA GLY A 37 -4.82 9.03 -4.77
C GLY A 37 -3.60 8.27 -5.26
N LYS A 38 -2.45 8.92 -5.20
CA LYS A 38 -1.12 8.39 -5.54
C LYS A 38 -0.19 8.48 -4.35
N ILE A 39 0.70 7.51 -4.24
CA ILE A 39 1.75 7.48 -3.22
C ILE A 39 3.04 7.96 -3.87
N MET A 40 3.64 9.00 -3.31
CA MET A 40 4.86 9.59 -3.82
C MET A 40 5.98 9.37 -2.80
N CYS A 41 7.13 8.87 -3.25
CA CYS A 41 8.30 8.77 -2.37
C CYS A 41 8.77 10.17 -1.95
N LYS A 42 8.95 10.44 -0.65
CA LYS A 42 9.44 11.74 -0.17
C LYS A 42 10.85 12.06 -0.69
N LYS A 43 11.70 11.03 -0.83
CA LYS A 43 13.10 11.17 -1.24
C LYS A 43 13.25 11.45 -2.74
N CYS A 44 12.75 10.55 -3.59
CA CYS A 44 12.97 10.65 -5.05
C CYS A 44 11.78 11.25 -5.82
N ARG A 45 10.66 11.55 -5.15
CA ARG A 45 9.46 12.17 -5.75
C ARG A 45 8.83 11.37 -6.90
N VAL A 46 9.16 10.09 -7.03
CA VAL A 46 8.51 9.20 -8.00
C VAL A 46 7.22 8.63 -7.44
N ASN A 47 6.27 8.33 -8.33
CA ASN A 47 5.07 7.59 -7.96
C ASN A 47 5.45 6.12 -7.67
N ILE A 48 5.14 5.66 -6.46
CA ILE A 48 5.42 4.30 -6.01
C ILE A 48 4.16 3.48 -5.75
N GLY A 49 2.96 4.04 -5.98
CA GLY A 49 1.74 3.32 -5.73
C GLY A 49 0.46 4.14 -5.87
N ASN A 50 -0.66 3.47 -5.64
CA ASN A 50 -1.98 4.09 -5.61
C ASN A 50 -2.54 4.08 -4.19
N ILE A 51 -3.60 4.84 -3.97
CA ILE A 51 -4.39 4.77 -2.75
C ILE A 51 -5.72 4.10 -3.06
N ALA A 52 -6.18 3.26 -2.14
CA ALA A 52 -7.51 2.69 -2.16
C ALA A 52 -8.35 3.24 -1.02
N LEU A 53 -9.66 3.35 -1.22
CA LEU A 53 -10.66 3.59 -0.19
C LEU A 53 -11.43 2.30 0.03
N TYR A 54 -11.36 1.74 1.23
CA TYR A 54 -12.06 0.52 1.65
C TYR A 54 -12.62 0.75 3.06
N GLN A 55 -13.92 0.54 3.25
CA GLN A 55 -14.60 0.79 4.54
C GLN A 55 -14.25 2.16 5.14
N GLU A 56 -14.33 3.22 4.34
CA GLU A 56 -14.02 4.61 4.72
C GLU A 56 -12.54 4.88 5.11
N ILE A 57 -11.67 3.89 5.02
CA ILE A 57 -10.24 4.00 5.31
C ILE A 57 -9.44 4.08 4.02
N TYR A 58 -8.49 5.01 3.97
CA TYR A 58 -7.53 5.13 2.87
C TYR A 58 -6.33 4.21 3.07
N PHE A 59 -6.13 3.23 2.19
CA PHE A 59 -5.01 2.29 2.23
C PHE A 59 -3.99 2.61 1.16
N PRO A 60 -2.70 2.73 1.51
CA PRO A 60 -1.65 2.83 0.51
C PRO A 60 -1.40 1.46 -0.12
N LEU A 61 -1.42 1.40 -1.45
CA LEU A 61 -1.13 0.22 -2.27
C LEU A 61 0.17 0.43 -3.08
N PRO A 62 1.33 -0.03 -2.57
CA PRO A 62 2.59 0.06 -3.30
C PRO A 62 2.56 -0.75 -4.59
N HIS A 63 3.09 -0.17 -5.66
CA HIS A 63 3.33 -0.90 -6.91
C HIS A 63 4.59 -1.74 -6.74
N ILE A 64 4.47 -3.06 -6.89
CA ILE A 64 5.60 -3.97 -6.75
C ILE A 64 6.77 -3.62 -7.68
N LYS A 65 6.48 -3.08 -8.87
CA LYS A 65 7.50 -2.65 -9.85
C LYS A 65 8.31 -1.42 -9.40
N ALA A 66 7.80 -0.66 -8.42
CA ALA A 66 8.42 0.57 -7.94
C ALA A 66 9.24 0.38 -6.66
N ILE A 67 9.22 -0.82 -6.07
CA ILE A 67 9.89 -1.13 -4.81
C ILE A 67 10.88 -2.29 -4.99
N LYS A 68 11.90 -2.33 -4.13
CA LYS A 68 12.81 -3.47 -3.95
C LYS A 68 12.36 -4.22 -2.71
N ILE A 69 12.28 -5.54 -2.78
CA ILE A 69 12.02 -6.39 -1.61
C ILE A 69 13.34 -7.00 -1.20
N GLU A 70 13.71 -6.86 0.06
CA GLU A 70 14.95 -7.39 0.64
C GLU A 70 14.62 -8.44 1.71
N ASP A 71 15.50 -9.44 1.84
CA ASP A 71 15.53 -10.37 2.96
C ASP A 71 16.35 -9.80 4.14
N ASP A 72 16.42 -10.54 5.24
CA ASP A 72 17.18 -10.16 6.43
C ASP A 72 18.69 -10.04 6.18
N MET A 73 19.20 -10.62 5.09
CA MET A 73 20.59 -10.50 4.65
C MET A 73 20.81 -9.30 3.71
N LYS A 74 19.80 -8.44 3.52
CA LYS A 74 19.79 -7.29 2.59
C LYS A 74 19.97 -7.68 1.12
N LYS A 75 19.72 -8.95 0.78
CA LYS A 75 19.66 -9.39 -0.62
C LYS A 75 18.25 -9.18 -1.11
N GLY A 76 18.09 -8.56 -2.28
CA GLY A 76 16.78 -8.19 -2.74
C GLY A 76 16.63 -8.03 -4.24
N ASP A 77 15.39 -8.22 -4.68
CA ASP A 77 14.97 -8.23 -6.07
C ASP A 77 13.97 -7.11 -6.36
N HIS A 78 13.99 -6.61 -7.60
CA HIS A 78 12.86 -5.88 -8.16
C HIS A 78 11.93 -6.87 -8.87
N LEU A 79 10.77 -7.13 -8.25
CA LEU A 79 9.78 -8.06 -8.77
C LEU A 79 8.70 -7.33 -9.59
N LYS A 80 8.06 -8.08 -10.51
CA LYS A 80 7.00 -7.53 -11.38
C LYS A 80 5.59 -7.86 -10.88
N GLN A 81 5.47 -8.80 -9.95
CA GLN A 81 4.20 -9.35 -9.46
C GLN A 81 4.31 -9.67 -7.97
N TRP A 82 3.29 -9.29 -7.19
CA TRP A 82 3.23 -9.57 -5.77
C TRP A 82 3.20 -11.07 -5.44
N LYS A 83 2.60 -11.90 -6.29
CA LYS A 83 2.63 -13.36 -6.12
C LYS A 83 4.06 -13.91 -6.01
N LYS A 84 5.01 -13.36 -6.77
CA LYS A 84 6.42 -13.76 -6.68
C LYS A 84 7.10 -13.33 -5.39
N VAL A 85 6.59 -12.26 -4.76
CA VAL A 85 7.03 -11.86 -3.42
C VAL A 85 6.59 -12.92 -2.42
N GLU A 86 5.33 -13.36 -2.51
CA GLU A 86 4.76 -14.40 -1.63
C GLU A 86 5.47 -15.75 -1.79
N GLU A 87 5.92 -16.09 -2.99
CA GLU A 87 6.69 -17.32 -3.26
C GLU A 87 8.14 -17.27 -2.73
N LYS A 88 8.75 -16.09 -2.59
CA LYS A 88 10.19 -15.93 -2.32
C LYS A 88 10.55 -15.35 -0.97
N TYR A 89 9.72 -14.46 -0.43
CA TYR A 89 10.08 -13.62 0.71
C TYR A 89 9.12 -13.84 1.88
N PHE A 90 7.85 -13.51 1.71
CA PHE A 90 6.86 -13.60 2.79
C PHE A 90 5.44 -13.67 2.25
N THR A 91 4.59 -14.43 2.92
CA THR A 91 3.14 -14.47 2.63
C THR A 91 2.48 -13.20 3.15
N VAL A 92 1.62 -12.58 2.33
CA VAL A 92 0.89 -11.38 2.75
C VAL A 92 -0.39 -11.79 3.46
N SER A 93 -0.47 -11.56 4.76
CA SER A 93 -1.67 -11.84 5.56
C SER A 93 -2.90 -11.11 5.03
N PRO A 94 -4.10 -11.71 5.05
CA PRO A 94 -5.35 -10.99 4.88
C PRO A 94 -5.48 -9.84 5.88
N LEU A 95 -6.18 -8.77 5.50
CA LEU A 95 -6.52 -7.69 6.44
C LEU A 95 -7.44 -8.26 7.53
N SER A 96 -7.04 -8.12 8.79
CA SER A 96 -7.78 -8.61 9.96
C SER A 96 -8.52 -7.50 10.68
N ASP A 97 -9.46 -7.86 11.57
CA ASP A 97 -10.17 -6.89 12.42
C ASP A 97 -9.21 -6.19 13.39
N GLU A 98 -8.19 -6.89 13.90
CA GLU A 98 -7.14 -6.30 14.74
C GLU A 98 -6.33 -5.23 13.99
N ASP A 99 -6.09 -5.42 12.69
CA ASP A 99 -5.45 -4.40 11.86
C ASP A 99 -6.33 -3.15 11.76
N LEU A 100 -7.65 -3.33 11.58
CA LEU A 100 -8.61 -2.22 11.52
C LEU A 100 -8.70 -1.46 12.84
N GLU A 101 -8.69 -2.16 13.97
CA GLU A 101 -8.65 -1.56 15.30
C GLU A 101 -7.40 -0.69 15.47
N LYS A 102 -6.20 -1.22 15.18
CA LYS A 102 -4.94 -0.46 15.21
C LYS A 102 -4.97 0.78 14.30
N ILE A 103 -5.57 0.65 13.12
CA ILE A 103 -5.73 1.78 12.20
C ILE A 103 -6.62 2.85 12.82
N SER A 104 -7.73 2.45 13.44
CA SER A 104 -8.66 3.37 14.10
C SER A 104 -8.01 4.14 15.25
N GLU A 105 -7.16 3.48 16.05
CA GLU A 105 -6.40 4.10 17.15
C GLU A 105 -5.37 5.11 16.63
N SER A 106 -4.71 4.79 15.50
CA SER A 106 -3.75 5.69 14.85
C SER A 106 -4.41 6.82 14.04
N GLY A 107 -5.74 6.84 13.95
CA GLY A 107 -6.55 7.83 13.25
C GLY A 107 -6.59 7.65 11.73
N LYS A 108 -5.44 7.63 11.04
CA LYS A 108 -5.38 7.51 9.56
C LYS A 108 -4.14 6.74 9.08
N LEU A 109 -4.33 5.94 8.03
CA LEU A 109 -3.23 5.25 7.35
C LEU A 109 -2.44 6.13 6.38
N VAL A 110 -3.07 7.13 5.77
CA VAL A 110 -2.41 8.11 4.91
C VAL A 110 -3.13 9.45 5.04
N GLU A 111 -2.37 10.53 4.92
CA GLU A 111 -2.89 11.89 4.75
C GLU A 111 -2.82 12.24 3.26
N ILE A 112 -3.98 12.46 2.66
CA ILE A 112 -4.07 12.80 1.23
C ILE A 112 -4.15 14.33 1.12
N ASP A 113 -3.11 14.92 0.53
CA ASP A 113 -3.07 16.33 0.13
C ASP A 113 -3.92 16.58 -1.14
#